data_AF-A0A151ER14-F1
#
_entry.id   AF-A0A151ER14-F1
#
_cell.length_a   1.000
_cell.length_b   1.000
_cell.length_c   1.000
_cell.angle_alpha   90.00
_cell.angle_beta   90.00
_cell.angle_gamma   90.00
#
_symmetry.space_group_name_H-M   'P 1'
#
loop_
_entity.id
_entity.type
_entity.pdbx_description
1 polymer ?
#
loop_
_entity_poly.entity_id
_entity_poly.type
_entity_poly.pdbx_seq_one_letter_code
_entity_poly.pdbx_strand_id
1 'polypeptide(L)'
;MLIDDRKNLSSDLMNAVAVSAEAEVKEINEEKEKLKEMLLKKHPELAGFLNEPNCELLKLEVKKYYYVDNFDNKQVLTFEDDLVS
;
A
#
# COMPACT_ATOMS: atom_id res chain seq x y z
N MET A 1 -0.24 5.35 3.79
CA MET A 1 1.03 4.63 4.05
C MET A 1 2.08 5.22 3.13
N LEU A 2 3.22 5.65 3.68
CA LEU A 2 4.38 6.09 2.91
C LEU A 2 5.33 4.88 2.83
N ILE A 3 5.52 4.32 1.64
CA ILE A 3 6.58 3.33 1.40
C ILE A 3 7.78 4.13 0.94
N ASP A 4 8.86 4.07 1.72
CA ASP A 4 10.03 4.91 1.57
C ASP A 4 11.27 4.01 1.63
N ASP A 5 11.79 3.62 0.47
CA ASP A 5 13.00 2.78 0.34
C ASP A 5 14.25 3.67 0.41
N ARG A 6 14.50 4.26 1.58
CA ARG A 6 15.73 5.01 1.86
C ARG A 6 16.85 4.05 2.28
N LYS A 7 17.70 3.65 1.34
CA LYS A 7 19.07 3.21 1.67
C LYS A 7 19.97 4.43 1.76
N ASN A 8 20.38 4.74 2.99
CA ASN A 8 21.08 5.97 3.37
C ASN A 8 22.57 5.97 2.96
N LEU A 9 22.85 5.90 1.65
CA LEU A 9 24.18 6.13 1.08
C LEU A 9 24.14 7.44 0.29
N SER A 10 25.14 8.29 0.48
CA SER A 10 25.19 9.66 -0.06
C SER A 10 25.12 9.76 -1.60
N SER A 11 25.15 8.62 -2.30
CA SER A 11 24.98 8.45 -3.75
C SER A 11 23.56 8.02 -4.19
N ASP A 12 22.69 7.57 -3.28
CA ASP A 12 21.35 7.02 -3.60
C ASP A 12 20.23 8.08 -3.58
N LEU A 13 20.54 9.32 -3.19
CA LEU A 13 19.54 10.41 -3.11
C LEU A 13 18.93 10.79 -4.48
N MET A 14 19.56 10.34 -5.57
CA MET A 14 19.16 10.64 -6.95
C MET A 14 18.17 9.64 -7.55
N ASN A 15 17.78 8.56 -6.85
CA ASN A 15 16.87 7.52 -7.37
C ASN A 15 15.70 7.23 -6.41
N ALA A 16 15.27 8.23 -5.63
CA ALA A 16 14.14 8.04 -4.72
C ALA A 16 12.83 7.99 -5.51
N VAL A 17 12.22 6.81 -5.58
CA VAL A 17 10.88 6.61 -6.11
C VAL A 17 9.87 6.80 -4.97
N ALA A 18 8.96 7.75 -5.11
CA ALA A 18 7.87 7.96 -4.16
C ALA A 18 6.52 7.61 -4.80
N VAL A 19 5.71 6.81 -4.10
CA VAL A 19 4.35 6.47 -4.53
C VAL A 19 3.36 6.96 -3.49
N SER A 20 2.43 7.81 -3.92
CA SER A 20 1.26 8.20 -3.13
C SER A 20 0.01 7.59 -3.74
N ALA A 21 -1.00 7.27 -2.92
CA ALA A 21 -2.24 6.64 -3.38
C ALA A 21 -3.44 7.44 -2.89
N GLU A 22 -4.37 7.74 -3.79
CA GLU A 22 -5.73 8.16 -3.46
C GLU A 22 -6.59 6.91 -3.37
N ALA A 23 -7.13 6.63 -2.18
CA ALA A 23 -7.86 5.40 -1.91
C ALA A 23 -9.05 5.66 -1.00
N GLU A 24 -10.07 4.82 -1.14
CA GLU A 24 -11.19 4.75 -0.19
C GLU A 24 -10.92 3.66 0.85
N VAL A 25 -11.14 3.98 2.12
CA VAL A 25 -10.95 3.03 3.22
C VAL A 25 -12.28 2.36 3.52
N LYS A 26 -12.29 1.03 3.55
CA LYS A 26 -13.47 0.23 3.85
C LYS A 26 -13.20 -0.77 4.98
N GLU A 27 -14.21 -0.98 5.79
CA GLU A 27 -14.24 -2.09 6.76
C GLU A 27 -14.34 -3.43 6.03
N ILE A 28 -13.75 -4.47 6.63
CA ILE A 28 -13.76 -5.81 6.07
C ILE A 28 -14.77 -6.65 6.84
N ASN A 29 -15.86 -7.05 6.19
CA ASN A 29 -16.93 -7.80 6.82
C ASN A 29 -16.75 -9.32 6.66
N GLU A 30 -16.77 -9.83 5.42
CA GLU A 30 -16.91 -11.28 5.17
C GLU A 30 -15.58 -11.99 4.83
N GLU A 31 -14.54 -11.25 4.43
CA GLU A 31 -13.26 -11.82 3.98
C GLU A 31 -12.09 -11.62 4.97
N LYS A 32 -12.39 -11.24 6.22
CA LYS A 32 -11.38 -10.83 7.22
C LYS A 32 -10.31 -11.91 7.46
N GLU A 33 -10.71 -13.16 7.67
CA GLU A 33 -9.77 -14.25 7.97
C GLU A 33 -8.89 -14.59 6.76
N LYS A 34 -9.46 -14.64 5.55
CA LYS A 34 -8.71 -14.84 4.30
C LYS A 34 -7.68 -13.73 4.07
N LEU A 35 -8.06 -12.48 4.33
CA LEU A 35 -7.14 -11.33 4.20
C LEU A 35 -6.06 -11.34 5.27
N LYS A 36 -6.36 -11.77 6.51
CA LYS A 36 -5.35 -11.98 7.55
C LYS A 36 -4.33 -13.04 7.13
N GLU A 37 -4.77 -14.19 6.62
CA GLU A 37 -3.86 -15.23 6.15
C GLU A 37 -2.95 -14.72 5.02
N MET A 38 -3.49 -13.95 4.08
CA MET A 38 -2.69 -13.33 3.02
C MET A 38 -1.69 -12.32 3.58
N LEU A 39 -2.11 -11.48 4.54
CA LEU A 39 -1.25 -10.49 5.18
C LEU A 39 -0.10 -11.19 5.93
N LEU A 40 -0.39 -12.27 6.66
CA LEU A 40 0.60 -13.05 7.41
C LEU A 40 1.54 -13.85 6.53
N LYS A 41 1.08 -14.33 5.38
CA LYS A 41 1.98 -14.95 4.39
C LYS A 41 3.01 -13.96 3.86
N LYS A 42 2.62 -12.69 3.70
CA LYS A 42 3.51 -11.64 3.18
C LYS A 42 4.36 -11.00 4.29
N HIS A 43 3.82 -10.89 5.49
CA HIS A 43 4.40 -10.22 6.65
C HIS A 43 4.15 -11.03 7.93
N PRO A 44 4.88 -12.15 8.13
CA PRO A 44 4.71 -13.02 9.30
C PRO A 44 4.89 -12.29 10.64
N GLU A 45 5.69 -11.22 10.66
CA GLU A 45 5.94 -10.35 11.82
C GLU A 45 4.69 -9.65 12.36
N LEU A 46 3.64 -9.54 11.55
CA LEU A 46 2.37 -8.90 11.95
C LEU A 46 1.45 -9.81 12.78
N ALA A 47 1.82 -11.08 12.99
CA ALA A 47 1.03 -12.05 13.77
C ALA A 47 0.69 -11.56 15.17
N GLY A 48 1.62 -10.87 15.84
CA GLY A 48 1.35 -10.30 17.16
C GLY A 48 0.24 -9.25 17.12
N PHE A 49 0.27 -8.36 16.13
CA PHE A 49 -0.70 -7.27 16.00
C PHE A 49 -2.10 -7.79 15.62
N LEU A 50 -2.19 -8.72 14.67
CA LEU A 50 -3.47 -9.23 14.19
C LEU A 50 -4.25 -10.06 15.23
N ASN A 51 -3.57 -10.50 16.29
CA ASN A 51 -4.17 -11.22 17.41
C ASN A 51 -4.60 -10.31 18.58
N GLU A 52 -4.26 -9.01 18.53
CA GLU A 52 -4.67 -8.06 19.57
C GLU A 52 -6.16 -7.69 19.43
N PRO A 53 -6.93 -7.65 20.54
CA PRO A 53 -8.37 -7.36 20.51
C PRO A 53 -8.71 -5.94 20.04
N ASN A 54 -7.74 -5.02 20.04
CA ASN A 54 -7.89 -3.65 19.56
C ASN A 54 -7.37 -3.46 18.13
N CYS A 55 -6.96 -4.53 17.43
CA CYS A 55 -6.48 -4.45 16.06
C CYS A 55 -7.62 -4.72 15.07
N GLU A 56 -7.98 -3.70 14.30
CA GLU A 56 -8.96 -3.82 13.23
C GLU A 56 -8.27 -3.82 11.86
N LEU A 57 -8.74 -4.68 10.96
CA LEU A 57 -8.17 -4.80 9.63
C LEU A 57 -9.01 -3.95 8.67
N LEU A 58 -8.35 -3.03 7.98
CA LEU A 58 -8.98 -2.14 7.01
C LEU A 58 -8.48 -2.44 5.61
N LYS A 59 -9.37 -2.33 4.62
CA LYS A 59 -9.03 -2.46 3.21
C LYS A 59 -8.93 -1.06 2.58
N LEU A 60 -7.89 -0.84 1.78
CA LEU A 60 -7.78 0.34 0.94
C LEU A 60 -8.14 -0.04 -0.50
N GLU A 61 -9.16 0.60 -1.05
CA GLU A 61 -9.52 0.50 -2.46
C GLU A 61 -8.92 1.69 -3.20
N VAL A 62 -7.76 1.44 -3.83
CA VAL A 62 -6.98 2.49 -4.48
C VAL A 62 -7.62 2.89 -5.81
N LYS A 63 -7.90 4.18 -5.96
CA LYS A 63 -8.44 4.77 -7.18
C LYS A 63 -7.33 5.30 -8.09
N LYS A 64 -6.29 5.90 -7.50
CA LYS A 64 -5.17 6.50 -8.24
C LYS A 64 -3.86 6.34 -7.49
N TYR A 65 -2.78 6.09 -8.23
CA TYR A 65 -1.41 6.24 -7.72
C TYR A 65 -0.75 7.46 -8.36
N TYR A 66 -0.03 8.22 -7.56
CA TYR A 66 0.88 9.27 -7.98
C TYR A 66 2.28 8.73 -7.81
N TYR A 67 2.98 8.56 -8.92
CA TYR A 67 4.34 8.07 -8.99
C TYR A 67 5.27 9.24 -9.27
N VAL A 68 6.29 9.41 -8.44
CA VAL A 68 7.34 10.41 -8.64
C VAL A 68 8.66 9.67 -8.71
N ASP A 69 9.36 9.86 -9.82
CA ASP A 69 10.66 9.24 -10.08
C ASP A 69 11.60 10.30 -10.63
N ASN A 70 12.68 10.51 -9.86
CA ASN A 70 13.52 11.69 -9.87
C ASN A 70 12.70 12.98 -9.65
N PHE A 71 13.21 13.90 -8.86
CA PHE A 71 12.45 15.07 -8.36
C PHE A 71 11.79 15.96 -9.45
N ASP A 72 12.05 15.71 -10.74
CA ASP A 72 11.50 16.42 -11.89
C ASP A 72 10.34 15.73 -12.63
N ASN A 73 10.04 14.43 -12.41
CA ASN A 73 9.02 13.73 -13.20
C ASN A 73 7.89 13.13 -12.35
N LYS A 74 6.74 13.82 -12.34
CA LYS A 74 5.50 13.35 -11.69
C LYS A 74 4.62 12.68 -12.73
N GLN A 75 4.36 11.39 -12.57
CA GLN A 75 3.43 10.63 -13.39
C GLN A 75 2.21 10.21 -12.57
N VAL A 76 1.02 10.35 -13.14
CA VAL A 76 -0.23 9.91 -12.50
C VAL A 76 -0.68 8.62 -13.18
N LEU A 77 -0.79 7.55 -12.40
CA LEU A 77 -1.34 6.28 -12.82
C LEU A 77 -2.75 6.19 -12.28
N THR A 78 -3.73 6.32 -13.17
CA THR A 78 -5.16 6.08 -12.85
C THR A 78 -5.50 4.67 -13.32
N PHE A 79 -6.18 3.89 -12.48
CA PHE A 79 -6.80 2.66 -12.96
C PHE A 79 -8.12 3.04 -13.61
N GLU A 80 -8.24 2.80 -14.92
CA GLU A 80 -9.55 2.73 -15.55
C GLU A 80 -10.12 1.36 -15.21
N ASP A 81 -11.27 1.37 -14.53
CA ASP A 81 -12.00 0.16 -14.17
C ASP A 81 -12.66 -0.39 -15.45
N ASP A 82 -11.88 -1.06 -16.30
CA ASP A 82 -12.40 -1.92 -17.36
C ASP A 82 -12.95 -3.21 -16.73
N LEU A 83 -13.99 -3.05 -15.90
CA LEU A 83 -14.94 -4.12 -15.65
C LEU A 83 -15.79 -4.26 -16.91
N VAL A 84 -15.31 -5.15 -17.78
CA VAL A 84 -16.05 -5.88 -18.80
C VAL A 84 -17.53 -5.99 -18.43
N SER A 85 -18.40 -5.49 -19.31
CA SER A 85 -19.80 -5.90 -19.37
C SER A 85 -20.09 -6.59 -20.70
#